data_AF-A0AAD5B6Z8-F1
#
_entry.id   AF-A0AAD5B6Z8-F1
#
_cell.length_a   1.000
_cell.length_b   1.000
_cell.length_c   1.000
_cell.angle_alpha   90.00
_cell.angle_beta   90.00
_cell.angle_gamma   90.00
#
_symmetry.space_group_name_H-M   'P 1'
#
loop_
_entity.id
_entity.type
_entity.pdbx_description
1 polymer ?
#
loop_
_entity_poly.entity_id
_entity_poly.type
_entity_poly.pdbx_seq_one_letter_code
_entity_poly.pdbx_strand_id
1 'polypeptide(L)'
;MMVGKQSTSPTRPDLALADVALYPKMKIRLKPCCFDTIAEIQKLEAPGVKIMSGDLVGVWDVALSDGVHRIEFEHGTTTGKRVIHVDGKEVLRRDWMFKLVGKETFYVGSADTKATINIDAVSGFAYEYTLEINGKSLKKYMENRSKVTSTWLLNLDGVDCRVVLEKDTMDIWCNGQKMETAGEFVDDGTETHFTLGDHDCCIKAVSSGRRRDGIIHTLLVDGNEMAESNE
;
A
#
# COMPACT_ATOMS: atom_id res chain seq x y z
N MET A 1 -36.88 17.94 78.61
CA MET A 1 -35.86 17.16 79.36
C MET A 1 -34.52 17.40 78.70
N MET A 2 -33.55 17.85 79.50
CA MET A 2 -32.15 18.08 79.11
C MET A 2 -31.36 16.76 79.05
N VAL A 3 -30.08 16.90 78.66
CA VAL A 3 -28.90 16.02 78.83
C VAL A 3 -28.59 15.17 77.58
N GLY A 4 -27.40 15.16 76.98
CA GLY A 4 -26.08 15.78 77.24
C GLY A 4 -25.14 15.50 76.02
N LYS A 5 -24.21 16.41 75.66
CA LYS A 5 -22.72 16.31 75.80
C LYS A 5 -22.07 15.09 75.09
N GLN A 6 -20.93 15.09 74.40
CA GLN A 6 -19.71 15.93 74.28
C GLN A 6 -18.86 15.32 73.12
N SER A 7 -18.28 16.09 72.19
CA SER A 7 -16.86 16.53 72.06
C SER A 7 -15.77 15.50 71.63
N THR A 8 -15.15 15.81 70.47
CA THR A 8 -13.69 15.82 70.12
C THR A 8 -12.83 14.54 69.99
N SER A 9 -12.45 14.24 68.72
CA SER A 9 -11.10 13.98 68.08
C SER A 9 -9.86 13.52 68.89
N PRO A 10 -8.70 13.15 68.25
CA PRO A 10 -8.39 12.53 66.93
C PRO A 10 -7.37 11.34 67.08
N THR A 11 -6.81 10.85 65.95
CA THR A 11 -5.38 10.47 65.69
C THR A 11 -5.21 9.12 64.95
N ARG A 12 -4.54 9.16 63.78
CA ARG A 12 -3.93 8.05 63.00
C ARG A 12 -2.74 7.44 63.78
N PRO A 13 -2.29 6.19 63.58
CA PRO A 13 -1.66 5.65 62.35
C PRO A 13 -2.19 4.21 62.07
N ASP A 14 -1.76 3.37 61.13
CA ASP A 14 -0.48 3.16 60.49
C ASP A 14 -0.72 2.30 59.23
N LEU A 15 0.07 2.55 58.19
CA LEU A 15 0.10 1.82 56.93
C LEU A 15 1.34 0.93 56.97
N ALA A 16 1.18 -0.38 56.79
CA ALA A 16 2.32 -1.25 56.52
C ALA A 16 1.95 -2.46 55.64
N LEU A 17 2.64 -2.52 54.50
CA LEU A 17 3.26 -3.69 53.83
C LEU A 17 2.30 -4.75 53.24
N ALA A 18 2.50 -5.35 52.06
CA ALA A 18 3.50 -5.36 50.99
C ALA A 18 2.73 -5.82 49.71
N ASP A 19 3.12 -5.67 48.45
CA ASP A 19 4.37 -6.03 47.79
C ASP A 19 4.49 -5.25 46.46
N VAL A 20 5.66 -4.65 46.23
CA VAL A 20 6.08 -4.06 44.95
C VAL A 20 7.12 -4.99 44.35
N ALA A 21 6.78 -5.68 43.26
CA ALA A 21 7.72 -6.43 42.45
C ALA A 21 8.47 -5.47 41.51
N LEU A 22 9.78 -5.55 41.61
CA LEU A 22 10.82 -4.76 40.97
C LEU A 22 10.94 -5.02 39.46
N TYR A 23 11.00 -3.95 38.66
CA TYR A 23 11.76 -3.94 37.41
C TYR A 23 12.95 -2.99 37.57
N PRO A 24 14.18 -3.40 37.21
CA PRO A 24 15.40 -2.70 37.59
C PRO A 24 15.61 -1.39 36.81
N LYS A 25 15.87 -0.31 37.55
CA LYS A 25 16.37 0.96 37.06
C LYS A 25 17.78 0.79 36.50
N MET A 26 17.95 0.95 35.20
CA MET A 26 19.25 1.03 34.55
C MET A 26 19.84 2.43 34.79
N LYS A 27 20.86 2.51 35.65
CA LYS A 27 21.70 3.69 35.87
C LYS A 27 22.64 3.85 34.67
N ILE A 28 22.41 4.85 33.83
CA ILE A 28 23.42 5.29 32.84
C ILE A 28 24.43 6.17 33.58
N ARG A 29 25.65 5.65 33.71
CA ARG A 29 26.80 6.32 34.32
C ARG A 29 27.52 7.09 33.21
N LEU A 30 27.44 8.42 33.22
CA LEU A 30 28.28 9.26 32.38
C LEU A 30 29.73 9.18 32.87
N LYS A 31 30.66 8.81 31.98
CA LYS A 31 32.10 9.05 32.12
C LYS A 31 32.58 9.90 30.94
N PRO A 32 33.52 10.83 31.16
CA PRO A 32 33.97 11.79 30.15
C PRO A 32 35.12 11.26 29.28
N CYS A 33 35.11 11.73 28.02
CA CYS A 33 36.21 11.95 27.07
C CYS A 33 37.26 10.85 26.80
N CYS A 34 37.34 10.40 25.55
CA CYS A 34 38.36 10.87 24.59
C CYS A 34 38.16 10.28 23.18
N PHE A 35 38.23 11.17 22.18
CA PHE A 35 38.70 11.05 20.78
C PHE A 35 38.95 9.64 20.21
N ASP A 36 38.22 9.22 19.15
CA ASP A 36 38.64 9.39 17.74
C ASP A 36 37.86 8.49 16.77
N THR A 37 37.44 9.10 15.66
CA THR A 37 37.19 8.53 14.30
C THR A 37 35.91 7.73 13.94
N ILE A 38 35.39 8.15 12.77
CA ILE A 38 34.60 7.46 11.73
C ILE A 38 33.07 7.65 11.78
N ALA A 39 32.60 8.10 10.63
CA ALA A 39 31.25 8.50 10.27
C ALA A 39 30.22 7.37 10.38
N GLU A 40 29.09 7.66 11.02
CA GLU A 40 27.84 6.92 10.82
C GLU A 40 26.67 7.84 11.23
N ILE A 41 26.22 8.67 10.28
CA ILE A 41 24.90 9.30 10.34
C ILE A 41 24.05 8.59 9.29
N GLN A 42 23.41 7.50 9.69
CA GLN A 42 22.28 6.91 8.98
C GLN A 42 21.03 6.96 9.87
N LYS A 43 20.01 7.61 9.31
CA LYS A 43 18.57 7.39 9.51
C LYS A 43 18.01 7.43 10.94
N LEU A 44 17.51 8.61 11.31
CA LEU A 44 16.24 8.71 12.02
C LEU A 44 15.13 8.86 10.97
N GLU A 45 14.71 7.75 10.35
CA GLU A 45 13.41 7.69 9.66
C GLU A 45 12.43 7.02 10.63
N ALA A 46 11.34 7.72 10.93
CA ALA A 46 10.22 7.19 11.69
C ALA A 46 9.71 5.87 11.05
N PRO A 47 9.17 4.91 11.81
CA PRO A 47 8.62 3.70 11.24
C PRO A 47 7.39 4.05 10.40
N GLY A 48 7.60 4.18 9.10
CA GLY A 48 6.54 4.18 8.10
C GLY A 48 5.82 2.84 8.19
N VAL A 49 4.53 2.90 8.51
CA VAL A 49 3.65 1.74 8.45
C VAL A 49 3.65 1.27 7.00
N LYS A 50 4.34 0.16 6.74
CA LYS A 50 4.37 -0.49 5.44
C LYS A 50 3.04 -1.24 5.29
N ILE A 51 2.01 -0.57 4.77
CA ILE A 51 0.76 -1.25 4.36
C ILE A 51 1.08 -2.03 3.08
N MET A 52 1.56 -3.26 3.24
CA MET A 52 1.51 -4.26 2.17
C MET A 52 0.23 -5.07 2.37
N SER A 53 -0.92 -4.49 2.04
CA SER A 53 -2.19 -5.20 2.04
C SER A 53 -2.61 -5.46 0.59
N GLY A 54 -2.78 -6.73 0.22
CA GLY A 54 -3.25 -7.15 -1.12
C GLY A 54 -4.69 -6.73 -1.42
N ASP A 55 -5.35 -6.06 -0.49
CA ASP A 55 -6.73 -5.58 -0.61
C ASP A 55 -6.83 -4.08 -0.95
N LEU A 56 -5.71 -3.37 -1.14
CA LEU A 56 -5.72 -1.97 -1.53
C LEU A 56 -6.26 -1.81 -2.96
N VAL A 57 -7.38 -1.10 -3.11
CA VAL A 57 -8.13 -1.01 -4.37
C VAL A 57 -8.33 0.41 -4.88
N GLY A 58 -8.02 1.43 -4.07
CA GLY A 58 -8.15 2.83 -4.48
C GLY A 58 -7.23 3.74 -3.69
N VAL A 59 -6.61 4.68 -4.40
CA VAL A 59 -5.79 5.75 -3.82
C VAL A 59 -6.18 7.05 -4.48
N TRP A 60 -6.45 8.10 -3.69
CA TRP A 60 -6.79 9.42 -4.18
C TRP A 60 -6.00 10.48 -3.41
N ASP A 61 -5.35 11.39 -4.13
CA ASP A 61 -4.81 12.61 -3.56
C ASP A 61 -5.79 13.76 -3.80
N VAL A 62 -6.27 14.37 -2.72
CA VAL A 62 -7.29 15.43 -2.76
C VAL A 62 -6.71 16.71 -2.22
N ALA A 63 -6.68 17.75 -3.06
CA ALA A 63 -6.36 19.11 -2.63
C ALA A 63 -7.58 19.74 -1.93
N LEU A 64 -7.46 19.96 -0.63
CA LEU A 64 -8.41 20.71 0.20
C LEU A 64 -7.80 22.05 0.64
N SER A 65 -8.57 22.84 1.38
CA SER A 65 -8.14 24.16 1.86
C SER A 65 -6.93 24.12 2.79
N ASP A 66 -6.72 22.99 3.47
CA ASP A 66 -5.69 22.77 4.48
C ASP A 66 -4.51 21.91 4.01
N GLY A 67 -4.53 21.49 2.74
CA GLY A 67 -3.43 20.75 2.14
C GLY A 67 -3.89 19.66 1.18
N VAL A 68 -2.92 18.89 0.71
CA VAL A 68 -3.20 17.67 -0.04
C VAL A 68 -3.34 16.52 0.95
N HIS A 69 -4.46 15.82 0.89
CA HIS A 69 -4.76 14.65 1.71
C HIS A 69 -4.75 13.40 0.86
N ARG A 70 -4.08 12.35 1.34
CA ARG A 70 -4.04 11.05 0.66
C ARG A 70 -5.07 10.12 1.28
N ILE A 71 -5.97 9.60 0.46
CA ILE A 71 -7.02 8.67 0.85
C ILE A 71 -6.72 7.31 0.25
N GLU A 72 -6.73 6.27 1.06
CA GLU A 72 -6.47 4.89 0.64
C GLU A 72 -7.64 4.01 1.04
N PHE A 73 -8.10 3.16 0.13
CA PHE A 73 -9.23 2.28 0.35
C PHE A 73 -8.85 0.83 0.11
N GLU A 74 -9.07 0.00 1.12
CA GLU A 74 -9.01 -1.45 1.02
C GLU A 74 -10.40 -2.04 0.88
N HIS A 75 -10.56 -2.99 -0.05
CA HIS A 75 -11.80 -3.77 -0.20
C HIS A 75 -11.50 -5.25 -0.43
N GLY A 76 -11.75 -6.07 0.57
CA GLY A 76 -11.65 -7.52 0.47
C GLY A 76 -12.90 -8.10 -0.18
N THR A 77 -12.82 -8.55 -1.42
CA THR A 77 -13.97 -9.08 -2.18
C THR A 77 -14.44 -10.46 -1.67
N THR A 78 -13.64 -11.18 -0.88
CA THR A 78 -14.02 -12.45 -0.25
C THR A 78 -14.83 -12.27 1.03
N THR A 79 -14.49 -11.26 1.85
CA THR A 79 -15.08 -11.06 3.19
C THR A 79 -16.00 -9.83 3.27
N GLY A 80 -15.96 -8.97 2.25
CA GLY A 80 -16.53 -7.63 2.28
C GLY A 80 -15.79 -6.68 3.22
N LYS A 81 -14.54 -6.97 3.59
CA LYS A 81 -13.72 -6.08 4.42
C LYS A 81 -13.59 -4.73 3.74
N ARG A 82 -13.77 -3.63 4.48
CA ARG A 82 -13.55 -2.26 4.01
C ARG A 82 -12.67 -1.51 5.00
N VAL A 83 -11.59 -0.91 4.54
CA VAL A 83 -10.73 -0.06 5.38
C VAL A 83 -10.43 1.24 4.64
N ILE A 84 -10.60 2.38 5.31
CA ILE A 84 -10.26 3.70 4.75
C ILE A 84 -9.16 4.29 5.62
N HIS A 85 -8.08 4.72 4.96
CA HIS A 85 -7.04 5.52 5.57
C HIS A 85 -7.05 6.93 4.98
N VAL A 86 -6.79 7.92 5.81
CA VAL A 86 -6.56 9.31 5.42
C VAL A 86 -5.22 9.72 6.01
N ASP A 87 -4.27 10.12 5.17
CA ASP A 87 -2.91 10.48 5.55
C ASP A 87 -2.21 9.40 6.39
N GLY A 88 -2.41 8.14 6.01
CA GLY A 88 -1.88 6.97 6.70
C GLY A 88 -2.58 6.62 8.02
N LYS A 89 -3.60 7.38 8.45
CA LYS A 89 -4.40 7.09 9.63
C LYS A 89 -5.69 6.38 9.24
N GLU A 90 -5.96 5.24 9.86
CA GLU A 90 -7.25 4.56 9.71
C GLU A 90 -8.39 5.43 10.26
N VAL A 91 -9.37 5.71 9.40
CA VAL A 91 -10.58 6.48 9.76
C VAL A 91 -11.85 5.63 9.76
N LEU A 92 -11.83 4.49 9.07
CA LEU A 92 -12.96 3.57 9.00
C LEU A 92 -12.46 2.15 8.79
N ARG A 93 -13.06 1.20 9.52
CA ARG A 93 -12.86 -0.24 9.33
C ARG A 93 -14.16 -1.01 9.47
N ARG A 94 -14.37 -1.93 8.55
CA ARG A 94 -15.39 -2.99 8.59
C ARG A 94 -14.69 -4.29 8.28
N ASP A 95 -14.60 -5.19 9.24
CA ASP A 95 -13.88 -6.45 9.02
C ASP A 95 -14.70 -7.46 8.20
N TRP A 96 -16.02 -7.30 8.15
CA TRP A 96 -16.90 -8.19 7.42
C TRP A 96 -18.17 -7.50 6.93
N MET A 97 -18.55 -7.77 5.67
CA MET A 97 -19.81 -7.32 5.09
C MET A 97 -20.38 -8.34 4.11
N PHE A 98 -21.65 -8.68 4.25
CA PHE A 98 -22.34 -9.56 3.30
C PHE A 98 -22.51 -8.91 1.90
N LYS A 99 -22.66 -7.58 1.84
CA LYS A 99 -22.87 -6.84 0.59
C LYS A 99 -21.56 -6.18 0.14
N LEU A 100 -21.08 -6.54 -1.04
CA LEU A 100 -19.82 -6.02 -1.59
C LEU A 100 -19.97 -4.62 -2.21
N VAL A 101 -21.14 -4.29 -2.77
CA VAL A 101 -21.45 -2.95 -3.31
C VAL A 101 -22.07 -2.03 -2.24
N GLY A 102 -22.00 -0.72 -2.45
CA GLY A 102 -22.57 0.27 -1.54
C GLY A 102 -21.71 1.52 -1.45
N LYS A 103 -21.74 2.18 -0.30
CA LYS A 103 -20.94 3.39 -0.08
C LYS A 103 -20.47 3.50 1.35
N GLU A 104 -19.31 4.12 1.54
CA GLU A 104 -18.78 4.50 2.83
C GLU A 104 -18.57 6.02 2.86
N THR A 105 -19.00 6.67 3.93
CA THR A 105 -18.89 8.12 4.11
C THR A 105 -17.98 8.41 5.29
N PHE A 106 -17.05 9.36 5.11
CA PHE A 106 -16.03 9.75 6.09
C PHE A 106 -15.70 11.23 5.93
N TYR A 107 -14.77 11.73 6.74
CA TYR A 107 -14.37 13.14 6.78
C TYR A 107 -12.85 13.28 6.59
N VAL A 108 -12.43 14.33 5.89
CA VAL A 108 -11.04 14.58 5.47
C VAL A 108 -10.62 15.99 5.86
N GLY A 109 -9.38 16.10 6.36
CA GLY A 109 -8.78 17.37 6.74
C GLY A 109 -9.37 18.00 8.00
N SER A 110 -8.80 19.12 8.38
CA SER A 110 -9.15 19.97 9.53
C SER A 110 -10.53 20.63 9.42
N ALA A 111 -11.06 20.78 8.20
CA ALA A 111 -12.38 21.33 7.95
C ALA A 111 -13.51 20.28 8.00
N ASP A 112 -13.20 19.02 8.37
CA ASP A 112 -14.13 17.88 8.33
C ASP A 112 -14.87 17.82 6.98
N THR A 113 -14.12 17.90 5.88
CA THR A 113 -14.71 17.88 4.54
C THR A 113 -15.32 16.51 4.28
N LYS A 114 -16.62 16.48 3.94
CA LYS A 114 -17.35 15.23 3.71
C LYS A 114 -16.86 14.54 2.44
N ALA A 115 -16.44 13.29 2.60
CA ALA A 115 -16.02 12.40 1.54
C ALA A 115 -16.92 11.15 1.49
N THR A 116 -17.13 10.58 0.30
CA THR A 116 -17.86 9.31 0.13
C THR A 116 -17.19 8.46 -0.93
N ILE A 117 -16.87 7.21 -0.61
CA ILE A 117 -16.45 6.21 -1.59
C ILE A 117 -17.68 5.38 -1.97
N ASN A 118 -18.03 5.38 -3.24
CA ASN A 118 -19.03 4.50 -3.82
C ASN A 118 -18.35 3.26 -4.41
N ILE A 119 -18.99 2.11 -4.22
CA ILE A 119 -18.57 0.80 -4.71
C ILE A 119 -19.69 0.27 -5.60
N ASP A 120 -19.45 0.30 -6.91
CA ASP A 120 -20.42 -0.11 -7.90
C ASP A 120 -19.97 -1.43 -8.56
N ALA A 121 -20.90 -2.36 -8.74
CA ALA A 121 -20.62 -3.54 -9.54
C ALA A 121 -20.62 -3.15 -11.02
N VAL A 122 -19.56 -3.56 -11.72
CA VAL A 122 -19.46 -3.44 -13.18
C VAL A 122 -19.47 -4.83 -13.82
N SER A 123 -19.53 -4.88 -15.15
CA SER A 123 -19.55 -6.17 -15.86
C SER A 123 -18.27 -6.99 -15.59
N GLY A 124 -18.40 -8.32 -15.64
CA GLY A 124 -17.25 -9.22 -15.48
C GLY A 124 -16.78 -9.42 -14.04
N PHE A 125 -17.69 -9.35 -13.05
CA PHE A 125 -17.39 -9.54 -11.62
C PHE A 125 -16.37 -8.55 -11.02
N ALA A 126 -16.18 -7.40 -11.68
CA ALA A 126 -15.32 -6.32 -11.19
C ALA A 126 -16.13 -5.24 -10.45
N TYR A 127 -15.41 -4.42 -9.69
CA TYR A 127 -15.97 -3.28 -8.96
C TYR A 127 -15.32 -1.98 -9.44
N GLU A 128 -16.10 -0.90 -9.50
CA GLU A 128 -15.59 0.45 -9.69
C GLU A 128 -15.67 1.19 -8.35
N TYR A 129 -14.59 1.90 -8.00
CA TYR A 129 -14.53 2.75 -6.81
C TYR A 129 -14.51 4.22 -7.23
N THR A 130 -15.46 4.99 -6.74
CA THR A 130 -15.54 6.43 -7.00
C THR A 130 -15.50 7.21 -5.70
N LEU A 131 -14.52 8.10 -5.55
CA LEU A 131 -14.49 9.06 -4.46
C LEU A 131 -15.30 10.31 -4.82
N GLU A 132 -16.12 10.78 -3.89
CA GLU A 132 -16.84 12.05 -3.97
C GLU A 132 -16.41 12.95 -2.81
N ILE A 133 -16.07 14.21 -3.11
CA ILE A 133 -15.74 15.25 -2.14
C ILE A 133 -16.79 16.35 -2.24
N ASN A 134 -17.49 16.65 -1.14
CA ASN A 134 -18.60 17.62 -1.11
C ASN A 134 -19.67 17.36 -2.21
N GLY A 135 -19.93 16.08 -2.53
CA GLY A 135 -20.90 15.68 -3.56
C GLY A 135 -20.43 15.91 -5.00
N LYS A 136 -19.16 16.29 -5.22
CA LYS A 136 -18.52 16.29 -6.54
C LYS A 136 -17.70 15.02 -6.68
N SER A 137 -17.97 14.24 -7.72
CA SER A 137 -17.22 13.02 -8.00
C SER A 137 -15.82 13.34 -8.51
N LEU A 138 -14.83 12.82 -7.80
CA LEU A 138 -13.47 12.68 -8.27
C LEU A 138 -13.35 11.27 -8.87
N LYS A 139 -13.87 11.12 -10.11
CA LYS A 139 -13.71 9.88 -10.84
C LYS A 139 -12.28 9.81 -11.36
N LYS A 140 -11.48 8.80 -10.97
CA LYS A 140 -10.88 7.88 -11.97
C LYS A 140 -9.92 6.78 -11.48
N TYR A 141 -9.94 5.73 -12.31
CA TYR A 141 -9.00 4.64 -12.57
C TYR A 141 -8.80 3.56 -11.51
N MET A 142 -9.69 2.56 -11.53
CA MET A 142 -9.24 1.18 -11.35
C MET A 142 -8.87 0.61 -12.71
N GLU A 143 -7.59 0.43 -12.93
CA GLU A 143 -7.08 -0.24 -14.10
C GLU A 143 -6.96 -1.73 -13.79
N ASN A 144 -7.51 -2.59 -14.67
CA ASN A 144 -7.22 -4.03 -14.62
C ASN A 144 -5.69 -4.15 -14.72
N ARG A 145 -5.01 -4.62 -13.67
CA ARG A 145 -3.54 -4.75 -13.68
C ARG A 145 -3.02 -5.50 -14.90
N SER A 146 -3.75 -6.50 -15.40
CA SER A 146 -3.46 -7.24 -16.64
C SER A 146 -3.69 -6.47 -17.95
N LYS A 147 -4.43 -5.35 -17.93
CA LYS A 147 -4.55 -4.41 -19.06
C LYS A 147 -3.44 -3.35 -19.06
N VAL A 148 -2.92 -2.99 -17.89
CA VAL A 148 -1.83 -1.99 -17.74
C VAL A 148 -0.47 -2.62 -17.82
N THR A 149 -0.33 -3.83 -17.28
CA THR A 149 0.96 -4.46 -17.11
C THR A 149 0.91 -5.94 -17.46
N SER A 150 2.05 -6.47 -17.87
CA SER A 150 2.34 -7.91 -17.90
C SER A 150 3.53 -8.17 -16.99
N THR A 151 3.50 -9.26 -16.22
CA THR A 151 4.55 -9.58 -15.23
C THR A 151 5.07 -10.99 -15.43
N TRP A 152 6.38 -11.18 -15.38
CA TRP A 152 7.04 -12.48 -15.42
C TRP A 152 7.98 -12.62 -14.22
N LEU A 153 7.98 -13.81 -13.62
CA LEU A 153 8.88 -14.19 -12.53
C LEU A 153 9.84 -15.24 -13.07
N LEU A 154 11.12 -14.92 -13.08
CA LEU A 154 12.18 -15.71 -13.67
C LEU A 154 13.25 -16.03 -12.62
N ASN A 155 13.97 -17.13 -12.82
CA ASN A 155 15.23 -17.39 -12.12
C ASN A 155 16.31 -17.54 -13.19
N LEU A 156 17.25 -16.58 -13.24
CA LEU A 156 18.35 -16.55 -14.21
C LEU A 156 19.66 -16.65 -13.43
N ASP A 157 20.46 -17.68 -13.73
CA ASP A 157 21.74 -17.97 -13.04
C ASP A 157 21.66 -17.98 -11.51
N GLY A 158 20.52 -18.43 -10.96
CA GLY A 158 20.27 -18.49 -9.52
C GLY A 158 19.78 -17.18 -8.90
N VAL A 159 19.53 -16.15 -9.71
CA VAL A 159 18.98 -14.85 -9.30
C VAL A 159 17.51 -14.75 -9.69
N ASP A 160 16.65 -14.44 -8.71
CA ASP A 160 15.23 -14.19 -8.97
C ASP A 160 15.03 -12.80 -9.60
N CYS A 161 14.35 -12.78 -10.74
CA CYS A 161 14.08 -11.60 -11.54
C CYS A 161 12.58 -11.43 -11.76
N ARG A 162 12.05 -10.27 -11.38
CA ARG A 162 10.68 -9.85 -11.69
C ARG A 162 10.72 -8.86 -12.85
N VAL A 163 10.29 -9.31 -14.02
CA VAL A 163 10.14 -8.47 -15.21
C VAL A 163 8.70 -7.96 -15.28
N VAL A 164 8.52 -6.66 -15.48
CA VAL A 164 7.21 -6.02 -15.63
C VAL A 164 7.23 -5.16 -16.89
N LEU A 165 6.30 -5.42 -17.81
CA LEU A 165 5.98 -4.53 -18.92
C LEU A 165 4.85 -3.59 -18.50
N GLU A 166 5.02 -2.30 -18.68
CA GLU A 166 3.95 -1.30 -18.64
C GLU A 166 3.43 -1.06 -20.07
N LYS A 167 2.19 -1.45 -20.35
CA LYS A 167 1.59 -1.52 -21.69
C LYS A 167 1.23 -0.15 -22.28
N ASP A 168 1.14 0.89 -21.45
CA ASP A 168 0.86 2.26 -21.91
C ASP A 168 2.14 2.96 -22.36
N THR A 169 3.18 2.90 -21.53
CA THR A 169 4.49 3.52 -21.81
C THR A 169 5.40 2.64 -22.66
N MET A 170 5.09 1.33 -22.74
CA MET A 170 5.97 0.27 -23.25
C MET A 170 7.30 0.15 -22.48
N ASP A 171 7.35 0.67 -21.26
CA ASP A 171 8.54 0.58 -20.40
C ASP A 171 8.68 -0.83 -19.82
N ILE A 172 9.92 -1.33 -19.83
CA ILE A 172 10.29 -2.60 -19.22
C ILE A 172 11.03 -2.33 -17.91
N TRP A 173 10.59 -3.01 -16.85
CA TRP A 173 11.19 -2.93 -15.53
C TRP A 173 11.68 -4.30 -15.09
N CYS A 174 12.87 -4.37 -14.48
CA CYS A 174 13.36 -5.57 -13.81
C CYS A 174 13.66 -5.26 -12.34
N ASN A 175 13.07 -6.01 -11.41
CA ASN A 175 13.28 -5.82 -9.96
C ASN A 175 13.10 -4.36 -9.48
N GLY A 176 12.23 -3.60 -10.16
CA GLY A 176 11.95 -2.19 -9.87
C GLY A 176 12.89 -1.18 -10.55
N GLN A 177 13.83 -1.62 -11.39
CA GLN A 177 14.69 -0.75 -12.19
C GLN A 177 14.23 -0.73 -13.65
N LYS A 178 14.16 0.47 -14.24
CA LYS A 178 13.81 0.64 -15.65
C LYS A 178 14.97 0.17 -16.53
N MET A 179 14.67 -0.65 -17.53
CA MET A 179 15.65 -1.22 -18.46
C MET A 179 15.92 -0.28 -19.63
N GLU A 180 17.13 -0.36 -20.19
CA GLU A 180 17.41 0.18 -21.52
C GLU A 180 16.85 -0.78 -22.57
N THR A 181 16.08 -0.24 -23.53
CA THR A 181 15.36 -1.05 -24.52
C THR A 181 15.63 -0.57 -25.95
N ALA A 182 15.56 -1.51 -26.89
CA ALA A 182 15.60 -1.24 -28.32
C ALA A 182 14.36 -1.85 -29.00
N GLY A 183 13.58 -1.03 -29.69
CA GLY A 183 12.37 -1.47 -30.40
C GLY A 183 12.66 -1.81 -31.86
N GLU A 184 12.14 -2.95 -32.31
CA GLU A 184 12.19 -3.42 -33.70
C GLU A 184 10.77 -3.75 -34.20
N PHE A 185 10.48 -3.37 -35.44
CA PHE A 185 9.23 -3.73 -36.11
C PHE A 185 9.45 -5.00 -36.93
N VAL A 186 8.64 -6.03 -36.68
CA VAL A 186 8.70 -7.33 -37.37
C VAL A 186 7.37 -7.61 -38.07
N ASP A 187 7.36 -8.53 -39.03
CA ASP A 187 6.17 -8.81 -39.86
C ASP A 187 4.92 -9.20 -39.04
N ASP A 188 5.12 -9.84 -37.89
CA ASP A 188 4.04 -10.33 -37.01
C ASP A 188 3.77 -9.45 -35.77
N GLY A 189 4.42 -8.28 -35.64
CA GLY A 189 4.25 -7.43 -34.47
C GLY A 189 5.40 -6.47 -34.15
N THR A 190 5.60 -6.17 -32.87
CA THR A 190 6.73 -5.37 -32.39
C THR A 190 7.54 -6.18 -31.39
N GLU A 191 8.85 -6.08 -31.49
CA GLU A 191 9.79 -6.71 -30.58
C GLU A 191 10.54 -5.61 -29.81
N THR A 192 10.65 -5.76 -28.49
CA THR A 192 11.37 -4.84 -27.61
C THR A 192 12.47 -5.60 -26.90
N HIS A 193 13.71 -5.34 -27.28
CA HIS A 193 14.90 -6.03 -26.81
C HIS A 193 15.51 -5.33 -25.60
N PHE A 194 16.03 -6.11 -24.67
CA PHE A 194 16.76 -5.66 -23.48
C PHE A 194 17.66 -6.80 -22.97
N THR A 195 18.60 -6.50 -22.08
CA THR A 195 19.52 -7.51 -21.52
C THR A 195 19.34 -7.65 -20.01
N LEU A 196 19.48 -8.88 -19.51
CA LEU A 196 19.50 -9.19 -18.08
C LEU A 196 20.77 -9.98 -17.76
N GLY A 197 21.80 -9.29 -17.26
CA GLY A 197 23.12 -9.91 -17.12
C GLY A 197 23.69 -10.25 -18.49
N ASP A 198 24.02 -11.53 -18.70
CA ASP A 198 24.53 -12.07 -19.96
C ASP A 198 23.42 -12.67 -20.86
N HIS A 199 22.15 -12.52 -20.49
CA HIS A 199 21.00 -13.06 -21.23
C HIS A 199 20.36 -12.02 -22.15
N ASP A 200 20.04 -12.45 -23.37
CA ASP A 200 19.31 -11.66 -24.34
C ASP A 200 17.80 -11.86 -24.16
N CYS A 201 17.09 -10.78 -23.85
CA CYS A 201 15.66 -10.80 -23.59
C CYS A 201 14.90 -10.00 -24.65
N CYS A 202 13.68 -10.44 -24.98
CA CYS A 202 12.79 -9.72 -25.87
C CYS A 202 11.34 -9.88 -25.44
N ILE A 203 10.58 -8.79 -25.43
CA ILE A 203 9.11 -8.85 -25.34
C ILE A 203 8.53 -8.69 -26.74
N LYS A 204 7.77 -9.69 -27.18
CA LYS A 204 7.04 -9.69 -28.45
C LYS A 204 5.59 -9.30 -28.23
N ALA A 205 5.11 -8.31 -28.97
CA ALA A 205 3.74 -7.85 -28.97
C ALA A 205 3.05 -8.30 -30.28
N VAL A 206 2.12 -9.25 -30.18
CA VAL A 206 1.39 -9.79 -31.35
C VAL A 206 -0.10 -9.45 -31.23
N SER A 207 -0.69 -8.98 -32.32
CA SER A 207 -2.13 -8.80 -32.41
C SER A 207 -2.82 -10.16 -32.45
N SER A 208 -3.71 -10.44 -31.49
CA SER A 208 -4.45 -11.71 -31.42
C SER A 208 -5.41 -11.97 -32.60
N GLY A 209 -5.55 -11.02 -33.53
CA GLY A 209 -6.45 -11.11 -34.70
C GLY A 209 -7.94 -11.10 -34.36
N ARG A 210 -8.31 -11.19 -33.08
CA ARG A 210 -9.69 -11.15 -32.57
C ARG A 210 -9.93 -9.82 -31.89
N ARG A 211 -10.93 -9.06 -32.35
CA ARG A 211 -11.31 -7.73 -31.82
C ARG A 211 -11.56 -7.68 -30.29
N ARG A 212 -11.75 -8.82 -29.62
CA ARG A 212 -12.04 -8.90 -28.18
C ARG A 212 -10.83 -9.22 -27.30
N ASP A 213 -9.73 -9.75 -27.86
CA ASP A 213 -8.65 -10.35 -27.06
C ASP A 213 -7.38 -9.48 -26.98
N GLY A 214 -7.29 -8.40 -27.77
CA GLY A 214 -6.25 -7.36 -27.63
C GLY A 214 -4.86 -7.77 -28.15
N ILE A 215 -3.83 -6.98 -27.78
CA ILE A 215 -2.42 -7.26 -28.06
C ILE A 215 -1.90 -8.18 -26.97
N ILE A 216 -1.34 -9.32 -27.37
CA ILE A 216 -0.73 -10.32 -26.48
C ILE A 216 0.76 -10.00 -26.38
N HIS A 217 1.27 -9.99 -25.16
CA HIS A 217 2.69 -9.76 -24.88
C HIS A 217 3.31 -11.05 -24.38
N THR A 218 4.42 -11.44 -24.99
CA THR A 218 5.15 -12.66 -24.66
C THR A 218 6.61 -12.32 -24.37
N LEU A 219 7.14 -12.76 -23.24
CA LEU A 219 8.56 -12.59 -22.90
C LEU A 219 9.36 -13.80 -23.38
N LEU A 220 10.46 -13.51 -24.07
CA LEU A 220 11.46 -14.46 -24.54
C LEU A 220 12.79 -14.19 -23.83
N VAL A 221 13.46 -15.24 -23.35
CA VAL A 221 14.82 -15.20 -22.78
C VAL A 221 15.68 -16.24 -23.50
N ASP A 222 16.75 -15.80 -24.15
CA ASP A 222 17.60 -16.62 -25.03
C ASP A 222 16.79 -17.43 -26.06
N GLY A 223 15.69 -16.85 -26.55
CA GLY A 223 14.76 -17.48 -27.50
C GLY A 223 13.69 -18.40 -26.89
N ASN A 224 13.68 -18.60 -25.56
CA ASN A 224 12.68 -19.42 -24.87
C ASN A 224 11.54 -18.58 -24.30
N GLU A 225 10.30 -19.02 -24.47
CA GLU A 225 9.10 -18.33 -23.96
C GLU A 225 8.89 -18.54 -22.46
N MET A 226 8.63 -17.44 -21.75
CA MET A 226 8.41 -17.41 -20.31
C MET A 226 6.93 -17.23 -19.98
N ALA A 227 6.45 -18.02 -19.01
CA ALA A 227 5.06 -17.96 -18.56
C ALA A 227 4.75 -16.65 -17.82
N GLU A 228 3.67 -15.97 -18.22
CA GLU A 228 3.17 -14.79 -17.51
C GLU A 228 2.69 -15.17 -16.10
N SER A 229 3.06 -14.38 -15.11
CA SER A 229 2.60 -14.51 -13.73
C SER A 229 1.23 -13.85 -13.57
N ASN A 230 0.27 -14.61 -13.05
CA ASN A 230 -1.09 -14.15 -12.76
C ASN A 230 -1.27 -13.65 -11.31
N GLU A 231 -0.24 -13.05 -10.70
CA GLU A 231 -0.29 -12.55 -9.32
C GLU A 231 -0.93 -11.16 -9.17
#